data_AF-A0A6P4IPU8-F1
#
_entry.id   AF-A0A6P4IPU8-F1
#
_cell.length_a   1.000
_cell.length_b   1.000
_cell.length_c   1.000
_cell.angle_alpha   90.00
_cell.angle_beta   90.00
_cell.angle_gamma   90.00
#
_symmetry.space_group_name_H-M   'P 1'
#
loop_
_entity.id
_entity.type
_entity.pdbx_description
1 polymer ?
#
loop_
_entity_poly.entity_id
_entity_poly.type
_entity_poly.pdbx_seq_one_letter_code
_entity_poly.pdbx_strand_id
1 'polypeptide(L)'
;MHYLSTILIIALCVVYSRTLVSFLKMEKGANGCKTKDNVELEVGQFIQDEKTCGVIRCENKDGEGFNMYCQIPLPFAQCSEDTHISVEDPFPRCCWTCVELVECTDDFVIVTTTVASEKDEEE
;
A
#
# COMPACT_ATOMS: atom_id res chain seq x y z
N MET A 1 25.15 30.21 -10.90
CA MET A 1 23.73 30.15 -10.49
C MET A 1 23.03 28.86 -10.90
N HIS A 2 23.40 28.19 -12.01
CA HIS A 2 22.78 26.91 -12.39
C HIS A 2 23.01 25.78 -11.37
N TYR A 3 24.22 25.60 -10.86
CA TYR A 3 24.54 24.55 -9.89
C TYR A 3 23.72 24.59 -8.60
N LEU A 4 23.41 25.79 -8.09
CA LEU A 4 22.59 25.94 -6.88
C LEU A 4 21.14 25.49 -7.13
N SER A 5 20.60 25.83 -8.31
CA SER A 5 19.27 25.38 -8.73
C SER A 5 19.23 23.85 -8.93
N THR A 6 20.25 23.25 -9.54
CA THR A 6 20.32 21.80 -9.72
C THR A 6 20.38 21.05 -8.37
N ILE A 7 21.17 21.56 -7.41
CA ILE A 7 21.26 20.97 -6.07
C ILE A 7 19.92 21.06 -5.34
N LEU A 8 19.21 22.20 -5.46
CA LEU A 8 17.89 22.39 -4.85
C LEU A 8 16.86 21.41 -5.42
N ILE A 9 16.84 21.22 -6.75
CA ILE A 9 15.93 20.29 -7.42
C ILE A 9 16.21 18.84 -6.98
N ILE A 10 17.48 18.44 -6.94
CA ILE A 10 17.86 17.09 -6.48
C ILE A 10 17.44 16.88 -5.02
N ALA A 11 17.68 17.86 -4.15
CA ALA A 11 17.27 17.80 -2.75
C ALA A 11 15.74 17.65 -2.60
N LEU A 12 14.95 18.39 -3.40
CA LEU A 12 13.50 18.24 -3.45
C LEU A 12 13.11 16.83 -3.92
N CYS A 13 13.66 16.34 -5.04
CA CYS A 13 13.32 15.02 -5.57
C CYS A 13 13.60 13.88 -4.57
N VAL A 14 14.71 13.93 -3.83
CA VAL A 14 15.07 12.91 -2.83
C VAL A 14 14.12 12.94 -1.63
N VAL A 15 13.62 14.10 -1.22
CA VAL A 15 12.67 14.22 -0.10
C VAL A 15 11.28 13.68 -0.48
N TYR A 16 10.89 13.77 -1.77
CA TYR A 16 9.59 13.31 -2.25
C TYR A 16 9.56 11.86 -2.76
N SER A 17 10.71 11.17 -2.88
CA SER A 17 10.72 9.77 -3.29
C SER A 17 10.32 8.85 -2.14
N ARG A 18 9.04 8.50 -2.05
CA ARG A 18 8.60 7.33 -1.27
C ARG A 18 8.72 6.07 -2.11
N THR A 19 9.41 5.06 -1.59
CA THR A 19 9.56 3.77 -2.27
C THR A 19 8.24 3.00 -2.24
N LEU A 20 7.73 2.75 -3.44
CA LEU A 20 6.48 2.04 -3.71
C LEU A 20 6.58 0.53 -3.48
N VAL A 21 7.79 0.02 -3.68
CA VAL A 21 8.18 -1.34 -3.34
C VAL A 21 9.42 -1.24 -2.46
N SER A 22 9.36 -1.84 -1.28
CA SER A 22 10.48 -1.88 -0.35
C SER A 22 10.93 -3.31 -0.15
N PHE A 23 12.24 -3.56 -0.23
CA PHE A 23 12.80 -4.83 0.19
C PHE A 23 12.53 -5.06 1.68
N LEU A 24 12.17 -6.28 2.04
CA LEU A 24 11.96 -6.74 3.41
C LEU A 24 12.70 -8.07 3.61
N LYS A 25 13.54 -8.13 4.64
CA LYS A 25 14.08 -9.40 5.13
C LYS A 25 13.13 -9.96 6.19
N MET A 26 12.54 -11.10 5.89
CA MET A 26 11.68 -11.89 6.75
C MET A 26 12.46 -13.04 7.38
N GLU A 27 11.86 -13.73 8.34
CA GLU A 27 12.41 -14.99 8.82
C GLU A 27 12.36 -16.04 7.69
N LYS A 28 13.35 -16.93 7.67
CA LYS A 28 13.36 -18.06 6.73
C LYS A 28 12.32 -19.09 7.18
N GLY A 29 11.31 -19.30 6.33
CA GLY A 29 10.29 -20.32 6.52
C GLY A 29 10.77 -21.69 6.06
N ALA A 30 9.89 -22.70 6.16
CA ALA A 30 10.21 -24.06 5.73
C ALA A 30 10.42 -24.15 4.20
N ASN A 31 9.59 -23.44 3.43
CA ASN A 31 9.62 -23.43 1.96
C ASN A 31 9.65 -22.02 1.35
N GLY A 32 9.96 -21.00 2.15
CA GLY A 32 9.88 -19.61 1.73
C GLY A 32 10.18 -18.64 2.86
N CYS A 33 9.19 -17.83 3.19
CA CYS A 33 9.29 -16.75 4.16
C CYS A 33 8.34 -17.01 5.33
N LYS A 34 8.70 -16.50 6.50
CA LYS A 34 7.85 -16.53 7.69
C LYS A 34 7.61 -15.11 8.20
N THR A 35 6.34 -14.73 8.34
CA THR A 35 5.96 -13.41 8.82
C THR A 35 6.22 -13.28 10.33
N LYS A 36 6.18 -12.05 10.85
CA LYS A 36 6.30 -11.78 12.30
C LYS A 36 5.20 -12.47 13.11
N ASP A 37 4.04 -12.68 12.50
CA ASP A 37 2.88 -13.36 13.09
C ASP A 37 2.94 -14.89 12.91
N ASN A 38 4.11 -15.42 12.54
CA ASN A 38 4.37 -16.84 12.32
C ASN A 38 3.58 -17.47 11.16
N VAL A 39 3.12 -16.68 10.20
CA VAL A 39 2.50 -17.21 8.97
C VAL A 39 3.58 -17.63 8.00
N GLU A 40 3.53 -18.87 7.53
CA GLU A 40 4.40 -19.40 6.49
C GLU A 40 3.88 -18.99 5.11
N LEU A 41 4.76 -18.43 4.29
CA LEU A 41 4.51 -18.03 2.91
C LEU A 41 5.45 -18.80 2.00
N GLU A 42 4.90 -19.50 1.01
CA GLU A 42 5.67 -20.04 -0.09
C GLU A 42 6.18 -18.91 -1.00
N VAL A 43 7.22 -19.23 -1.79
CA VAL A 43 7.74 -18.28 -2.77
C VAL A 43 6.64 -17.85 -3.74
N GLY A 44 6.43 -16.54 -3.82
CA GLY A 44 5.41 -15.90 -4.64
C GLY A 44 4.07 -15.65 -3.94
N GLN A 45 3.82 -16.26 -2.78
CA GLN A 45 2.67 -15.94 -1.95
C GLN A 45 2.84 -14.59 -1.26
N PHE A 46 1.72 -14.01 -0.87
CA PHE A 46 1.69 -12.74 -0.16
C PHE A 46 0.59 -12.73 0.90
N ILE A 47 0.76 -11.84 1.87
CA ILE A 47 -0.25 -11.51 2.88
C ILE A 47 -0.58 -10.03 2.78
N GLN A 48 -1.85 -9.68 2.97
CA GLN A 48 -2.30 -8.29 3.02
C GLN A 48 -1.86 -7.63 4.32
N ASP A 49 -1.42 -6.38 4.23
CA ASP A 49 -1.17 -5.55 5.40
C ASP A 49 -2.52 -5.04 5.96
N GLU A 50 -2.75 -5.22 7.25
CA GLU A 50 -4.03 -4.87 7.88
C GLU A 50 -4.22 -3.35 8.05
N LYS A 51 -3.14 -2.57 7.94
CA LYS A 51 -3.13 -1.13 8.25
C LYS A 51 -2.98 -0.27 7.01
N THR A 52 -2.65 -0.86 5.88
CA THR A 52 -2.37 -0.17 4.63
C THR A 52 -2.85 -1.00 3.46
N CYS A 53 -3.31 -0.34 2.38
CA CYS A 53 -3.55 -1.04 1.13
C CYS A 53 -2.22 -1.45 0.49
N GLY A 54 -1.79 -2.67 0.80
CA GLY A 54 -0.54 -3.24 0.34
C GLY A 54 -0.40 -4.69 0.77
N VAL A 55 0.64 -5.34 0.26
CA VAL A 55 0.93 -6.74 0.55
C VAL A 55 2.40 -6.95 0.84
N ILE A 56 2.70 -7.96 1.65
CA ILE A 56 4.03 -8.50 1.87
C ILE A 56 4.15 -9.77 1.05
N ARG A 57 4.99 -9.77 0.01
CA ARG A 57 5.21 -10.93 -0.87
C ARG A 57 6.54 -11.59 -0.57
N CYS A 58 6.52 -12.91 -0.48
CA CYS A 58 7.73 -13.72 -0.38
C CYS A 58 8.39 -13.88 -1.76
N GLU A 59 9.69 -13.60 -1.85
CA GLU A 59 10.45 -13.64 -3.10
C GLU A 59 11.30 -14.91 -3.22
N ASN A 60 11.87 -15.40 -2.12
CA ASN A 60 12.74 -16.58 -2.17
C ASN A 60 12.74 -17.40 -0.88
N LYS A 61 13.45 -18.54 -0.93
CA LYS A 61 13.60 -19.49 0.18
C LYS A 61 14.57 -19.03 1.27
N ASP A 62 15.15 -17.85 1.15
CA ASP A 62 16.07 -17.27 2.13
C ASP A 62 15.39 -16.18 2.97
N GLY A 63 14.06 -16.15 2.96
CA GLY A 63 13.26 -15.19 3.71
C GLY A 63 13.34 -13.78 3.13
N GLU A 64 13.62 -13.62 1.85
CA GLU A 64 13.59 -12.30 1.21
C GLU A 64 12.22 -12.06 0.60
N GLY A 65 11.73 -10.84 0.74
CA GLY A 65 10.44 -10.44 0.24
C GLY A 65 10.38 -8.95 -0.05
N PHE A 66 9.20 -8.52 -0.47
CA PHE A 66 8.91 -7.15 -0.78
C PHE A 66 7.61 -6.71 -0.13
N ASN A 67 7.60 -5.51 0.43
CA ASN A 67 6.36 -4.79 0.68
C ASN A 67 5.98 -4.08 -0.61
N MET A 68 4.79 -4.36 -1.11
CA MET A 68 4.22 -3.74 -2.30
C MET A 68 3.01 -2.91 -1.88
N TYR A 69 3.07 -1.61 -2.10
CA TYR A 69 1.96 -0.69 -1.89
C TYR A 69 1.39 -0.22 -3.24
N CYS A 70 0.26 0.47 -3.20
CA CYS A 70 -0.31 1.11 -4.38
C CYS A 70 0.73 1.99 -5.09
N GLN A 71 0.87 1.80 -6.40
CA GLN A 71 1.77 2.61 -7.23
C GLN A 71 1.27 4.05 -7.42
N ILE A 72 0.04 4.30 -7.01
CA ILE A 72 -0.68 5.54 -7.16
C ILE A 72 -0.94 6.05 -5.74
N PRO A 73 -0.26 7.11 -5.27
CA PRO A 73 -0.45 7.60 -3.91
C PRO A 73 -1.87 8.15 -3.72
N LEU A 74 -2.43 8.05 -2.52
CA LEU A 74 -3.76 8.52 -2.09
C LEU A 74 -4.39 9.72 -2.87
N PRO A 75 -3.70 10.86 -3.09
CA PRO A 75 -4.25 11.98 -3.88
C PRO A 75 -4.53 11.67 -5.36
N PHE A 76 -4.06 10.54 -5.89
CA PHE A 76 -4.27 10.12 -7.27
C PHE A 76 -5.35 9.05 -7.44
N ALA A 77 -5.87 8.45 -6.36
CA ALA A 77 -7.07 7.59 -6.44
C ALA A 77 -8.35 8.42 -6.70
N GLN A 78 -8.23 9.75 -6.78
CA GLN A 78 -9.35 10.70 -6.91
C GLN A 78 -10.36 10.61 -5.76
N CYS A 79 -9.94 10.08 -4.61
CA CYS A 79 -10.69 10.19 -3.38
C CYS A 79 -10.88 11.69 -3.06
N SER A 80 -12.10 12.07 -2.69
CA SER A 80 -12.39 13.43 -2.19
C SER A 80 -11.57 13.72 -0.94
N GLU A 81 -11.41 14.99 -0.58
CA GLU A 81 -10.58 15.42 0.57
C GLU A 81 -10.99 14.74 1.89
N ASP A 82 -12.26 14.33 2.02
CA ASP A 82 -12.85 13.70 3.21
C ASP A 82 -12.88 12.15 3.14
N THR A 83 -12.30 11.55 2.09
CA THR A 83 -12.28 10.09 1.90
C THR A 83 -10.87 9.51 1.93
N HIS A 84 -10.78 8.24 2.30
CA HIS A 84 -9.56 7.47 2.49
C HIS A 84 -9.58 6.22 1.62
N ILE A 85 -8.41 5.59 1.42
CA ILE A 85 -8.35 4.28 0.77
C ILE A 85 -8.85 3.20 1.75
N SER A 86 -9.70 2.30 1.25
CA SER A 86 -10.11 1.08 1.93
C SER A 86 -8.89 0.23 2.30
N VAL A 87 -8.75 -0.18 3.56
CA VAL A 87 -7.75 -1.19 3.97
C VAL A 87 -8.34 -2.60 4.05
N GLU A 88 -9.68 -2.70 4.00
CA GLU A 88 -10.42 -3.96 4.06
C GLU A 88 -10.50 -4.65 2.70
N ASP A 89 -10.54 -3.88 1.61
CA ASP A 89 -10.57 -4.46 0.27
C ASP A 89 -9.27 -5.17 -0.09
N PRO A 90 -9.34 -6.29 -0.83
CA PRO A 90 -8.15 -7.03 -1.21
C PRO A 90 -7.26 -6.21 -2.14
N PHE A 91 -5.95 -6.21 -1.91
CA PHE A 91 -5.00 -5.65 -2.88
C PHE A 91 -5.10 -6.40 -4.23
N PRO A 92 -5.10 -5.70 -5.39
CA PRO A 92 -4.91 -4.25 -5.55
C PRO A 92 -6.20 -3.42 -5.55
N ARG A 93 -7.40 -4.01 -5.37
CA ARG A 93 -8.67 -3.26 -5.46
C ARG A 93 -8.75 -2.09 -4.49
N CYS A 94 -8.20 -2.27 -3.29
CA CYS A 94 -8.12 -1.19 -2.31
C CYS A 94 -7.45 0.07 -2.86
N CYS A 95 -6.56 -0.01 -3.85
CA CYS A 95 -5.89 1.16 -4.45
C CYS A 95 -6.82 2.15 -5.15
N TRP A 96 -8.05 1.74 -5.45
CA TRP A 96 -9.07 2.57 -6.13
C TRP A 96 -10.39 2.64 -5.35
N THR A 97 -10.43 2.10 -4.13
CA THR A 97 -11.66 2.09 -3.34
C THR A 97 -11.58 3.16 -2.27
N CYS A 98 -12.41 4.19 -2.41
CA CYS A 98 -12.51 5.28 -1.45
C CYS A 98 -13.62 4.99 -0.43
N VAL A 99 -13.31 5.22 0.85
CA VAL A 99 -14.21 5.04 2.00
C VAL A 99 -14.20 6.29 2.87
N GLU A 100 -15.32 6.58 3.51
CA GLU A 100 -15.42 7.63 4.53
C GLU A 100 -15.02 7.06 5.89
N LEU A 101 -14.31 7.85 6.70
CA LEU A 101 -14.04 7.49 8.09
C LEU A 101 -15.20 7.95 8.97
N VAL A 102 -15.78 7.04 9.73
CA VAL A 102 -16.77 7.36 10.77
C VAL A 102 -16.07 7.25 12.13
N GLU A 103 -16.11 8.32 12.92
CA GLU A 103 -15.64 8.28 14.30
C GLU A 103 -16.58 7.42 15.16
N CYS A 104 -16.12 6.25 15.58
CA CYS A 104 -16.84 5.40 16.53
C CYS A 104 -16.49 5.81 17.96
N THR A 105 -17.50 5.92 18.84
CA THR A 105 -17.33 6.49 20.18
C THR A 105 -16.61 5.60 21.18
N ASP A 106 -16.40 4.31 20.91
CA ASP A 106 -15.53 3.44 21.71
C ASP A 106 -15.14 2.22 20.82
N ASP A 107 -13.84 2.04 20.61
CA ASP A 107 -13.16 1.07 19.74
C ASP A 107 -13.48 1.13 18.23
N PHE A 108 -12.41 1.25 17.43
CA PHE A 108 -12.41 1.56 16.00
C PHE A 108 -13.13 0.47 15.18
N VAL A 109 -14.26 0.80 14.54
CA VAL A 109 -14.93 -0.06 13.55
C VAL A 109 -15.17 0.74 12.27
N ILE A 110 -14.70 0.20 11.15
CA ILE A 110 -14.87 0.77 9.80
C ILE A 110 -16.30 0.47 9.33
N VAL A 111 -17.01 1.49 8.83
CA VAL A 111 -18.30 1.33 8.14
C VAL A 111 -18.11 1.67 6.66
N THR A 112 -18.39 0.68 5.82
CA THR A 112 -18.29 0.72 4.36
C THR A 112 -19.46 1.49 3.75
N THR A 113 -19.19 2.67 3.21
CA THR A 113 -19.97 3.20 2.08
C THR A 113 -19.04 3.21 0.87
N THR A 114 -19.19 2.23 -0.01
CA THR A 114 -18.52 2.22 -1.30
C THR A 114 -19.08 3.36 -2.15
N VAL A 115 -18.32 4.44 -2.30
CA VAL A 115 -18.60 5.40 -3.38
C VAL A 115 -18.06 4.76 -4.66
N ALA A 116 -18.91 4.03 -5.36
CA ALA A 116 -18.58 3.54 -6.69
C ALA A 116 -18.32 4.75 -7.59
N SER A 117 -17.09 4.93 -8.06
CA SER A 117 -16.89 5.72 -9.28
C SER A 117 -17.30 4.82 -10.45
N GLU A 118 -18.59 4.83 -10.76
CA GLU A 118 -19.06 4.44 -12.10
C GLU A 118 -18.43 5.43 -13.06
N LYS A 119 -17.37 4.98 -13.73
CA LYS A 119 -16.92 5.60 -14.95
C LYS A 119 -17.75 4.97 -16.06
N ASP A 120 -18.89 5.58 -16.35
CA ASP A 120 -19.63 5.30 -17.57
C ASP A 120 -18.69 5.56 -18.76
N GLU A 121 -18.23 4.47 -19.39
CA GLU A 121 -17.82 4.49 -20.78
C GLU A 121 -19.10 4.66 -21.60
N GLU A 122 -19.38 5.90 -22.02
CA GLU A 122 -20.32 6.15 -23.11
C GLU A 122 -19.53 6.58 -24.36
N GLU A 123 -19.91 5.90 -25.43
CA GLU A 123 -19.38 5.81 -26.79
C GLU A 123 -19.30 7.14 -27.56
#